data_AF-A0A1F5E3U8-F1
#
_entry.id   AF-A0A1F5E3U8-F1
#
_cell.length_a   1.000
_cell.length_b   1.000
_cell.length_c   1.000
_cell.angle_alpha   90.00
_cell.angle_beta   90.00
_cell.angle_gamma   90.00
#
_symmetry.space_group_name_H-M   'P 1'
#
loop_
_entity.id
_entity.type
_entity.pdbx_description
1 polymer ?
#
loop_
_entity_poly.entity_id
_entity_poly.type
_entity_poly.pdbx_seq_one_letter_code
_entity_poly.pdbx_strand_id
1 'polypeptide(L)' 'MIFLIEIKRKGEERPEILVRRFNREIQQSGVLTLAKKKRYFEKELNRNAKRKSAVRRSVILSSKRGY' A
#
# COMPACT_ATOMS: atom_id res chain seq x y z
N MET A 1 -13.22 5.65 -7.79
CA MET A 1 -12.90 5.97 -6.38
C MET A 1 -11.72 6.91 -6.36
N ILE A 2 -11.98 8.18 -6.07
CA ILE A 2 -10.96 9.22 -5.88
C ILE A 2 -10.53 9.11 -4.41
N PHE A 3 -9.24 8.88 -4.15
CA PHE A 3 -8.69 8.96 -2.81
C PHE A 3 -8.30 10.40 -2.54
N LEU A 4 -9.15 11.14 -1.82
CA LEU A 4 -8.80 12.44 -1.30
C LEU A 4 -8.27 12.23 0.12
N ILE A 5 -6.97 12.50 0.32
CA ILE A 5 -6.32 12.43 1.63
C ILE A 5 -6.03 13.87 2.03
N GLU A 6 -6.76 14.36 3.02
CA GLU A 6 -6.57 15.70 3.57
C GLU A 6 -5.99 15.58 4.98
N ILE A 7 -4.83 16.21 5.20
CA ILE A 7 -4.20 16.26 6.51
C ILE A 7 -4.00 17.71 6.90
N LYS A 8 -4.72 18.14 7.93
CA LYS A 8 -4.57 19.45 8.53
C LYS A 8 -3.55 19.39 9.66
N ARG A 9 -2.75 20.46 9.76
CA ARG A 9 -1.84 20.69 10.88
C ARG A 9 -2.67 20.85 12.16
N LYS A 10 -2.22 20.24 13.25
CA LYS A 10 -2.89 20.38 14.55
C LYS A 10 -2.11 21.36 15.42
N GLY A 11 -2.71 22.51 15.74
CA GLY A 11 -2.13 23.51 16.66
C GLY A 11 -0.66 23.83 16.36
N GLU A 12 0.20 23.73 17.37
CA GLU A 12 1.65 23.93 17.30
C GLU A 12 2.45 22.66 16.93
N GLU A 13 1.91 21.80 16.06
CA GLU A 13 2.62 20.61 15.60
C GLU A 13 3.92 21.00 14.89
N ARG A 14 5.05 20.38 15.31
CA ARG A 14 6.33 20.50 14.60
C ARG A 14 6.18 19.98 13.16
N PRO A 15 6.79 20.63 12.14
CA PRO A 15 6.67 20.22 10.74
C PRO A 15 7.05 18.74 10.49
N GLU A 16 8.05 18.22 11.21
CA GLU A 16 8.50 16.83 11.13
C GLU A 16 7.39 15.82 11.45
N ILE A 17 6.58 16.11 12.47
CA ILE A 17 5.49 15.24 12.93
C ILE A 17 4.37 15.23 11.89
N LEU A 18 4.08 16.40 11.30
CA LEU A 18 3.10 16.53 10.22
C LEU A 18 3.50 15.68 9.01
N VAL A 19 4.77 15.73 8.59
CA VAL A 19 5.30 14.92 7.49
C VAL A 19 5.21 13.42 7.82
N ARG A 20 5.52 13.03 9.06
CA ARG A 20 5.42 11.62 9.48
C ARG A 20 3.98 11.11 9.41
N ARG A 21 3.01 11.91 9.87
CA ARG A 21 1.58 11.58 9.76
C ARG A 21 1.16 11.47 8.31
N PHE A 22 1.55 12.42 7.48
CA PHE A 22 1.28 12.39 6.05
C PHE A 22 1.79 11.12 5.37
N ASN A 23 3.03 10.73 5.65
CA ASN A 23 3.59 9.49 5.12
C ASN A 23 2.82 8.25 5.60
N ARG A 24 2.40 8.22 6.88
CA ARG A 24 1.61 7.12 7.42
C ARG A 24 0.23 7.02 6.77
N GLU A 25 -0.48 8.13 6.60
CA GLU A 25 -1.79 8.17 5.94
C GLU A 25 -1.69 7.76 4.46
N ILE A 26 -0.66 8.20 3.74
CA ILE A 26 -0.41 7.75 2.37
C ILE A 26 -0.17 6.24 2.32
N GLN A 27 0.63 5.70 3.23
CA GLN A 27 0.90 4.27 3.29
C GLN A 27 -0.37 3.47 3.60
N GLN A 28 -1.17 3.94 4.57
CA GLN A 28 -2.43 3.29 4.98
C GLN A 28 -3.48 3.34 3.87
N SER A 29 -3.61 4.46 3.17
CA SER A 29 -4.54 4.60 2.04
C SER A 29 -4.20 3.68 0.87
N GLY A 30 -2.93 3.28 0.73
CA GLY A 30 -2.45 2.47 -0.38
C GLY A 30 -2.54 3.16 -1.75
N VAL A 31 -2.77 4.48 -1.80
CA VAL A 31 -3.01 5.24 -3.04
C VAL A 31 -1.87 5.07 -4.06
N LEU A 32 -0.62 5.03 -3.59
CA LEU A 32 0.54 4.81 -4.45
C LEU A 32 0.57 3.40 -5.06
N THR A 33 0.19 2.38 -4.29
CA THR A 33 0.11 0.99 -4.77
C THR A 33 -0.97 0.86 -5.83
N LEU A 34 -2.13 1.48 -5.61
CA LEU A 34 -3.23 1.50 -6.57
C LEU A 34 -2.85 2.26 -7.85
N ALA A 35 -2.21 3.42 -7.72
CA ALA A 35 -1.73 4.20 -8.86
C ALA A 35 -0.72 3.40 -9.70
N LYS A 36 0.26 2.75 -9.06
CA LYS A 36 1.22 1.88 -9.75
C LYS A 36 0.54 0.73 -10.47
N LYS A 37 -0.45 0.07 -9.84
CA LYS A 37 -1.21 -1.03 -10.45
C LYS A 37 -2.03 -0.57 -11.65
N LYS A 38 -2.63 0.62 -11.59
CA LYS A 38 -3.46 1.18 -12.67
C LYS A 38 -2.67 1.87 -13.78
N ARG A 39 -1.35 2.04 -13.61
CA ARG A 39 -0.48 2.73 -14.58
C ARG A 39 -0.53 2.08 -15.97
N TYR A 40 -0.69 0.76 -16.03
CA TYR A 40 -0.75 0.00 -17.27
C TYR A 40 -1.95 -0.95 -17.27
N PHE A 41 -2.45 -1.29 -18.45
CA PHE A 41 -3.46 -2.33 -18.61
C PHE A 41 -2.84 -3.70 -18.34
N GLU A 42 -3.50 -4.50 -17.50
CA GLU A 42 -3.13 -5.88 -17.21
C GLU A 42 -4.39 -6.75 -17.35
N LYS A 43 -4.27 -7.88 -18.07
CA LYS A 43 -5.37 -8.85 -18.17
C LYS A 43 -5.64 -9.50 -16.82
N GLU A 44 -6.89 -9.90 -16.58
CA GLU A 44 -7.20 -10.63 -15.35
C GLU A 44 -6.42 -11.94 -15.25
N LEU A 45 -5.88 -12.20 -14.06
CA LEU A 45 -5.14 -13.43 -13.80
C LEU A 45 -6.06 -14.66 -13.86
N ASN A 46 -5.61 -15.68 -14.59
CA ASN A 46 -6.27 -16.99 -14.58
C ASN A 46 -6.16 -17.66 -13.19
N ARG A 47 -6.96 -18.70 -12.95
CA ARG A 47 -7.03 -19.41 -11.66
C ARG A 47 -5.66 -19.94 -11.20
N ASN A 48 -4.84 -20.44 -12.13
CA ASN A 48 -3.51 -20.98 -11.82
C ASN A 48 -2.52 -19.88 -11.41
N ALA A 49 -2.52 -18.75 -12.12
CA ALA A 49 -1.67 -17.61 -11.82
C ALA A 49 -2.03 -16.96 -10.48
N LYS A 50 -3.33 -16.85 -10.18
CA LYS A 50 -3.82 -16.45 -8.84
C LYS A 50 -3.28 -17.37 -7.75
N ARG A 51 -3.33 -18.70 -7.96
CA ARG A 51 -2.80 -19.70 -7.02
C ARG A 51 -1.30 -19.57 -6.81
N LYS A 52 -0.52 -19.48 -7.89
CA LYS A 52 0.96 -19.31 -7.82
C LYS A 52 1.35 -18.04 -7.05
N SER A 53 0.66 -16.93 -7.32
CA SER A 53 0.89 -15.68 -6.58
C SER A 53 0.57 -15.80 -5.10
N ALA A 54 -0.50 -16.52 -4.73
CA ALA A 54 -0.89 -16.71 -3.34
C ALA A 54 0.13 -17.58 -2.58
N VAL A 55 0.58 -18.69 -3.18
CA VAL A 55 1.62 -19.57 -2.62
C VAL A 55 2.93 -18.82 -2.43
N ARG A 56 3.36 -18.03 -3.42
CA ARG A 56 4.58 -17.21 -3.29
C ARG A 56 4.45 -16.23 -2.12
N ARG A 57 3.29 -15.61 -1.95
CA ARG A 57 3.04 -14.66 -0.85
C ARG A 57 3.08 -15.37 0.51
N SER A 58 2.50 -16.56 0.64
CA SER A 58 2.52 -17.31 1.89
C SER A 58 3.93 -17.73 2.29
N VAL A 59 4.75 -18.18 1.33
CA VAL A 59 6.16 -18.53 1.56
C VAL A 59 6.96 -17.31 2.05
N ILE A 60 6.79 -16.16 1.41
CA ILE A 60 7.48 -14.92 1.85
C ILE A 60 7.03 -14.51 3.26
N LEU A 61 5.74 -14.67 3.58
CA LEU A 61 5.20 -14.34 4.90
C LEU A 61 5.69 -15.30 5.99
N SER A 62 5.81 -16.60 5.70
CA SER A 62 6.36 -17.57 6.66
C SER A 62 7.82 -17.29 6.95
N SER A 63 8.64 -17.04 5.92
CA SER A 63 10.06 -16.70 6.09
C SER A 63 10.30 -15.38 6.82
N LYS A 64 9.33 -14.46 6.83
CA LYS A 64 9.42 -13.20 7.60
C LYS A 64 8.99 -13.33 9.07
N ARG A 65 8.21 -14.37 9.41
CA ARG A 65 7.61 -14.55 10.75
C ARG A 65 8.37 -15.54 11.64
N GLY A 66 9.25 -16.36 11.07
CA GLY A 66 10.12 -17.26 11.81
C GLY A 66 11.13 -17.89 10.87
N TYR A 67 12.39 -17.95 11.34
CA TYR A 67 13.66 -18.24 10.66
C TYR A 67 14.32 -17.03 10.00
#